data_AF-A0A1S8KJT9-F1
#
_entry.id   AF-A0A1S8KJT9-F1
#
_cell.length_a   1.000
_cell.length_b   1.000
_cell.length_c   1.000
_cell.angle_alpha   90.00
_cell.angle_beta   90.00
_cell.angle_gamma   90.00
#
_symmetry.space_group_name_H-M   'P 1'
#
loop_
_entity.id
_entity.type
_entity.pdbx_description
1 polymer ?
#
loop_
_entity_poly.entity_id
_entity_poly.type
_entity_poly.pdbx_seq_one_letter_code
_entity_poly.pdbx_strand_id
1 'polypeptide(L)'
;MKKWLFGFLGVALIVVCSVFGYVSYQKHEGEVFKQNIEKKMPVDQINAHAKSYKEDATNVNNDMSLGQMLSIQKEAIEMGVNKQVFAQIQIPALGLALPIFKGANQYTLSLGAATYFYEDAEMGKGNYVLAGHNMEMPGVLFSDIQKLSLGEVMDLVSNDGVYRYKV
;
A
#
# COMPACT_ATOMS: atom_id res chain seq x y z
N MET A 1 -47.86 18.11 -22.94
CA MET A 1 -46.62 18.28 -22.17
C MET A 1 -46.31 17.12 -21.20
N LYS A 2 -47.29 16.38 -20.65
CA LYS A 2 -47.06 15.28 -19.67
C LYS A 2 -46.39 14.00 -20.21
N LYS A 3 -46.50 13.66 -21.50
CA LYS A 3 -45.96 12.39 -22.06
C LYS A 3 -44.43 12.35 -22.18
N TRP A 4 -43.78 13.51 -22.35
CA TRP A 4 -42.31 13.61 -22.40
C TRP A 4 -41.68 13.49 -21.01
N LEU A 5 -42.39 13.89 -19.95
CA LEU A 5 -41.90 13.82 -18.58
C LEU A 5 -41.70 12.37 -18.12
N PHE A 6 -42.59 11.44 -18.53
CA PHE A 6 -42.47 10.02 -18.23
C PHE A 6 -41.30 9.33 -18.96
N GLY A 7 -40.97 9.78 -20.17
CA GLY A 7 -39.81 9.27 -20.92
C GLY A 7 -38.48 9.67 -20.27
N PHE A 8 -38.35 10.92 -19.83
CA PHE A 8 -37.16 11.38 -19.11
C PHE A 8 -37.01 10.72 -17.73
N LEU A 9 -38.12 10.50 -17.01
CA LEU A 9 -38.09 9.81 -15.72
C LEU A 9 -37.62 8.35 -15.86
N GLY A 10 -38.05 7.66 -16.93
CA GLY A 10 -37.64 6.28 -17.22
C GLY A 10 -36.15 6.17 -17.53
N VAL A 11 -35.60 7.07 -18.36
CA VAL A 11 -34.17 7.10 -18.68
C VAL A 11 -33.33 7.43 -17.44
N ALA A 12 -33.77 8.38 -16.62
CA ALA A 12 -33.10 8.71 -15.37
C ALA A 12 -33.04 7.52 -14.41
N LEU A 13 -34.12 6.72 -14.30
CA LEU A 13 -34.16 5.52 -13.48
C LEU A 13 -33.14 4.46 -13.96
N ILE A 14 -33.03 4.25 -15.27
CA ILE A 14 -32.07 3.29 -15.85
C ILE A 14 -30.63 3.72 -15.55
N VAL A 15 -30.31 5.02 -15.71
CA VAL A 15 -28.98 5.55 -15.38
C VAL A 15 -28.67 5.37 -13.89
N VAL A 16 -29.61 5.67 -13.00
CA VAL A 16 -29.44 5.49 -11.55
C VAL A 16 -29.22 4.02 -11.20
N CYS A 17 -30.00 3.09 -11.76
CA CYS A 17 -29.81 1.66 -11.54
C CYS A 17 -28.46 1.16 -12.08
N SER A 18 -27.99 1.70 -13.21
CA SER A 18 -26.71 1.35 -13.82
C SER A 18 -25.53 1.81 -12.95
N VAL A 19 -25.58 3.06 -12.49
CA VAL A 19 -24.56 3.63 -11.58
C VAL A 19 -24.57 2.89 -10.25
N PHE A 20 -25.75 2.65 -9.67
CA PHE A 20 -25.86 1.95 -8.39
C PHE A 20 -25.41 0.49 -8.50
N GLY A 21 -25.74 -0.19 -9.59
CA GLY A 21 -25.26 -1.54 -9.90
C GLY A 21 -23.74 -1.58 -10.05
N TYR A 22 -23.15 -0.62 -10.77
CA TYR A 22 -21.70 -0.51 -10.94
C TYR A 22 -20.97 -0.26 -9.61
N VAL A 23 -21.46 0.67 -8.78
CA VAL A 23 -20.91 0.95 -7.46
C VAL A 23 -21.04 -0.25 -6.52
N SER A 24 -22.18 -0.95 -6.56
CA SER A 24 -22.41 -2.15 -5.74
C SER A 24 -21.51 -3.31 -6.16
N TYR A 25 -21.28 -3.48 -7.46
CA TYR A 25 -20.37 -4.47 -8.02
C TYR A 25 -18.92 -4.23 -7.55
N GLN A 26 -18.44 -2.99 -7.70
CA GLN A 26 -17.11 -2.57 -7.22
C GLN A 26 -16.93 -2.85 -5.72
N LYS A 27 -17.96 -2.55 -4.91
CA LYS A 27 -17.92 -2.81 -3.46
C LYS A 27 -17.85 -4.31 -3.14
N HIS A 28 -18.65 -5.13 -3.82
CA HIS A 28 -18.68 -6.58 -3.61
C HIS A 28 -17.36 -7.25 -4.01
N GLU A 29 -16.77 -6.87 -5.16
CA GLU A 29 -15.43 -7.36 -5.53
C GLU A 29 -14.37 -6.92 -4.52
N GLY A 30 -14.44 -5.69 -4.01
CA GLY A 30 -13.55 -5.20 -2.96
C GLY A 30 -13.67 -5.98 -1.64
N GLU A 31 -14.87 -6.34 -1.20
CA GLU A 31 -15.11 -7.12 0.02
C GLU A 31 -14.68 -8.59 -0.13
N VAL A 32 -14.98 -9.22 -1.27
CA VAL A 32 -14.54 -10.59 -1.58
C VAL A 32 -13.01 -10.66 -1.67
N PHE A 33 -12.38 -9.65 -2.27
CA PHE A 33 -10.93 -9.55 -2.33
C PHE A 33 -10.31 -9.41 -0.92
N LYS A 34 -10.87 -8.55 -0.06
CA LYS A 34 -10.44 -8.41 1.34
C LYS A 34 -10.56 -9.72 2.12
N GLN A 35 -11.68 -10.43 2.03
CA GLN A 35 -11.88 -11.70 2.72
C GLN A 35 -10.94 -12.81 2.22
N ASN A 36 -10.71 -12.90 0.90
CA ASN A 36 -9.80 -13.89 0.33
C ASN A 36 -8.35 -13.65 0.73
N ILE A 37 -7.98 -12.38 0.92
CA ILE A 37 -6.69 -11.96 1.44
C ILE A 37 -6.54 -12.31 2.92
N GLU A 38 -7.50 -11.90 3.75
CA GLU A 38 -7.46 -12.09 5.20
C GLU A 38 -7.43 -13.58 5.59
N LYS A 39 -8.05 -14.43 4.78
CA LYS A 39 -8.05 -15.89 4.98
C LYS A 39 -6.77 -16.58 4.50
N LYS A 40 -6.03 -15.98 3.57
CA LYS A 40 -4.82 -16.57 2.96
C LYS A 40 -3.51 -16.04 3.55
N MET A 41 -3.51 -14.82 4.05
CA MET A 41 -2.36 -14.27 4.75
C MET A 41 -2.40 -14.76 6.21
N PRO A 42 -1.41 -15.54 6.70
CA PRO A 42 -1.16 -15.52 8.13
C PRO A 42 -0.93 -14.05 8.50
N VAL A 43 -1.70 -13.58 9.48
CA VAL A 43 -1.49 -12.26 10.09
C VAL A 43 -0.14 -12.32 10.79
N ASP A 44 0.95 -12.15 10.03
CA ASP A 44 2.19 -11.65 10.60
C ASP A 44 1.80 -10.28 11.15
N GLN A 45 1.63 -10.28 12.47
CA GLN A 45 1.00 -9.25 13.26
C GLN A 45 1.47 -7.89 12.76
N ILE A 46 0.54 -7.08 12.25
CA ILE A 46 0.72 -5.64 12.34
C ILE A 46 1.04 -5.43 13.83
N ASN A 47 2.24 -4.92 14.13
CA ASN A 47 2.64 -4.67 15.51
C ASN A 47 1.73 -3.55 16.03
N ALA A 48 0.55 -3.94 16.55
CA ALA A 48 -0.50 -3.04 16.99
C ALA A 48 -0.03 -2.11 18.12
N HIS A 49 1.11 -2.43 18.74
CA HIS A 49 1.73 -1.61 19.77
C HIS A 49 3.24 -1.48 19.57
N ALA A 50 3.69 -0.29 19.17
CA ALA A 50 5.12 0.08 19.16
C ALA A 50 5.79 -0.09 20.54
N LYS A 51 5.02 -0.11 21.64
CA LYS A 51 5.53 -0.25 23.03
C LYS A 51 6.00 -1.66 23.40
N SER A 52 5.56 -2.71 22.70
CA SER A 52 5.99 -4.10 22.96
C SER A 52 7.08 -4.59 22.01
N TYR A 53 7.45 -3.78 21.02
CA TYR A 53 8.56 -4.09 20.14
C TYR A 53 9.86 -3.96 20.95
N LYS A 54 10.46 -5.11 21.30
CA LYS A 54 11.85 -5.10 21.72
C LYS A 54 12.65 -4.70 20.50
N GLU A 55 13.39 -3.61 20.61
CA GLU A 55 14.41 -3.20 19.65
C GLU A 55 15.47 -4.31 19.60
N ASP A 56 15.17 -5.37 18.85
CA ASP A 56 16.11 -6.42 18.53
C ASP A 56 16.56 -6.21 17.10
N ALA A 57 17.44 -5.22 16.94
CA ALA A 57 18.14 -4.96 15.69
C ALA A 57 18.96 -6.18 15.20
N THR A 58 19.11 -7.25 16.02
CA THR A 58 19.79 -8.48 15.59
C THR A 58 18.89 -9.39 14.73
N ASN A 59 17.56 -9.21 14.74
CA ASN A 59 16.60 -9.98 13.94
C ASN A 59 16.12 -9.28 12.65
N VAL A 60 16.60 -8.07 12.38
CA VAL A 60 16.30 -7.32 11.13
C VAL A 60 17.35 -7.60 10.03
N ASN A 61 18.40 -8.35 10.35
CA ASN A 61 19.38 -8.85 9.38
C ASN A 61 18.95 -10.20 8.81
N ASN A 62 17.83 -10.22 8.09
CA ASN A 62 17.54 -11.30 7.17
C ASN A 62 18.02 -10.84 5.80
N ASP A 63 19.30 -11.07 5.50
CA ASP A 63 19.83 -10.90 4.15
C ASP A 63 19.02 -11.80 3.22
N MET A 64 17.96 -11.23 2.65
CA MET A 64 17.06 -11.93 1.76
C MET A 64 17.74 -11.93 0.40
N SER A 65 18.10 -13.12 -0.09
CA SER A 65 18.61 -13.21 -1.45
C SER A 65 17.54 -12.73 -2.44
N LEU A 66 17.98 -12.17 -3.58
CA LEU A 66 17.07 -11.74 -4.63
C LEU A 66 16.15 -12.90 -5.09
N GLY A 67 16.66 -14.13 -5.13
CA GLY A 67 15.87 -15.31 -5.49
C GLY A 67 14.72 -15.59 -4.50
N GLN A 68 14.98 -15.48 -3.20
CA GLN A 68 13.94 -15.62 -2.16
C GLN A 68 12.91 -14.49 -2.27
N MET A 69 13.36 -13.24 -2.43
CA MET A 69 12.47 -12.09 -2.60
C MET A 69 11.55 -12.27 -3.81
N LEU A 70 12.09 -12.72 -4.96
CA LEU A 70 11.29 -12.95 -6.17
C LEU A 70 10.27 -14.08 -5.99
N SER A 71 10.59 -15.13 -5.24
CA SER A 71 9.62 -16.19 -4.95
C SER A 71 8.44 -15.69 -4.09
N ILE A 72 8.73 -14.91 -3.04
CA ILE A 72 7.72 -14.30 -2.18
C ILE A 72 6.90 -13.26 -2.97
N GLN A 73 7.56 -12.46 -3.80
CA GLN A 73 6.89 -11.47 -4.65
C GLN A 73 5.90 -12.13 -5.61
N LYS A 74 6.29 -13.25 -6.24
CA LYS A 74 5.40 -14.01 -7.11
C LYS A 74 4.18 -14.52 -6.36
N GLU A 75 4.37 -15.11 -5.19
CA GLU A 75 3.28 -15.57 -4.32
C GLU A 75 2.37 -14.41 -3.89
N ALA A 76 2.94 -13.27 -3.52
CA ALA A 76 2.21 -12.07 -3.16
C ALA A 76 1.31 -11.58 -4.31
N ILE A 77 1.78 -11.64 -5.56
CA ILE A 77 1.00 -11.29 -6.76
C ILE A 77 -0.12 -12.31 -7.00
N GLU A 78 0.16 -13.61 -6.86
CA GLU A 78 -0.86 -14.68 -7.02
C GLU A 78 -1.98 -14.58 -5.98
N MET A 79 -1.64 -14.16 -4.75
CA MET A 79 -2.61 -13.83 -3.71
C MET A 79 -3.33 -12.50 -3.97
N GLY A 80 -2.76 -11.63 -4.81
CA GLY A 80 -3.30 -10.32 -5.16
C GLY A 80 -2.89 -9.19 -4.22
N VAL A 81 -1.90 -9.39 -3.33
CA VAL A 81 -1.39 -8.37 -2.39
C VAL A 81 -1.01 -7.08 -3.12
N ASN A 82 -0.47 -7.18 -4.33
CA ASN A 82 -0.12 -6.05 -5.20
C ASN A 82 -1.31 -5.12 -5.55
N LYS A 83 -2.56 -5.55 -5.35
CA LYS A 83 -3.76 -4.71 -5.55
C LYS A 83 -4.16 -3.91 -4.31
N GLN A 84 -3.47 -4.08 -3.18
CA GLN A 84 -3.76 -3.42 -1.90
C GLN A 84 -2.97 -2.12 -1.68
N VAL A 85 -2.30 -1.61 -2.73
CA VAL A 85 -1.60 -0.34 -2.68
C VAL A 85 -2.59 0.77 -2.30
N PHE A 86 -2.26 1.55 -1.27
CA PHE A 86 -3.10 2.69 -0.86
C PHE A 86 -2.39 4.04 -1.00
N ALA A 87 -1.07 4.02 -1.19
CA ALA A 87 -0.25 5.20 -1.41
C ALA A 87 1.05 4.83 -2.13
N GLN A 88 1.88 5.83 -2.43
CA GLN A 88 3.20 5.68 -3.04
C GLN A 88 4.19 6.62 -2.34
N ILE A 89 5.41 6.16 -2.10
CA ILE A 89 6.53 7.02 -1.70
C ILE A 89 7.35 7.36 -2.95
N GLN A 90 7.69 8.63 -3.12
CA GLN A 90 8.56 9.12 -4.18
C GLN A 90 9.75 9.84 -3.55
N ILE A 91 10.96 9.47 -3.97
CA ILE A 91 12.22 10.11 -3.55
C ILE A 91 12.98 10.49 -4.83
N PRO A 92 12.73 11.68 -5.39
CA PRO A 92 13.26 12.07 -6.70
C PRO A 92 14.78 12.01 -6.81
N ALA A 93 15.50 12.35 -5.73
CA ALA A 93 16.96 12.31 -5.68
C ALA A 93 17.54 10.90 -5.93
N LEU A 94 16.79 9.86 -5.59
CA LEU A 94 17.15 8.47 -5.82
C LEU A 94 16.55 7.90 -7.12
N GLY A 95 15.73 8.67 -7.85
CA GLY A 95 14.91 8.13 -8.93
C GLY A 95 13.92 7.05 -8.45
N LEU A 96 13.53 7.09 -7.17
CA LEU A 96 12.77 6.04 -6.50
C LEU A 96 11.27 6.38 -6.48
N ALA A 97 10.43 5.41 -6.84
CA ALA A 97 9.01 5.44 -6.57
C ALA A 97 8.53 4.03 -6.18
N LEU A 98 8.05 3.86 -4.94
CA LEU A 98 7.59 2.56 -4.43
C LEU A 98 6.14 2.61 -3.97
N PRO A 99 5.32 1.59 -4.27
CA PRO A 99 4.00 1.46 -3.66
C PRO A 99 4.11 1.30 -2.14
N ILE A 100 3.11 1.79 -1.42
CA ILE A 100 2.97 1.66 0.02
C ILE A 100 1.77 0.74 0.33
N PHE A 101 2.04 -0.28 1.13
CA PHE A 101 1.07 -1.25 1.64
C PHE A 101 0.83 -1.07 3.14
N LYS A 102 -0.34 -1.49 3.63
CA LYS A 102 -0.63 -1.49 5.06
C LYS A 102 -0.02 -2.72 5.72
N GLY A 103 0.76 -2.53 6.77
CA GLY A 103 1.35 -3.60 7.56
C GLY A 103 2.57 -4.23 6.89
N ALA A 104 3.72 -4.15 7.55
CA ALA A 104 4.93 -4.80 7.10
C ALA A 104 4.88 -6.32 7.38
N ASN A 105 5.02 -7.12 6.33
CA ASN A 105 5.22 -8.57 6.37
C ASN A 105 6.04 -8.98 5.14
N GLN A 106 6.38 -10.27 5.03
CA GLN A 106 7.19 -10.77 3.92
C GLN A 106 6.61 -10.43 2.52
N TYR A 107 5.29 -10.46 2.36
CA TYR A 107 4.64 -10.20 1.08
C TYR A 107 4.64 -8.72 0.73
N THR A 108 4.26 -7.84 1.67
CA THR A 108 4.21 -6.39 1.42
C THR A 108 5.60 -5.80 1.22
N LEU A 109 6.59 -6.24 2.01
CA LEU A 109 7.98 -5.81 1.88
C LEU A 109 8.65 -6.34 0.59
N SER A 110 8.20 -7.47 0.04
CA SER A 110 8.67 -7.95 -1.28
C SER A 110 8.16 -7.11 -2.47
N LEU A 111 7.10 -6.32 -2.26
CA LEU A 111 6.42 -5.56 -3.31
C LEU A 111 6.73 -4.05 -3.26
N GLY A 112 7.18 -3.52 -2.12
CA GLY A 112 7.42 -2.10 -1.95
C GLY A 112 7.69 -1.71 -0.49
N ALA A 113 7.19 -0.54 -0.11
CA ALA A 113 7.22 -0.06 1.28
C ALA A 113 5.95 -0.48 2.03
N ALA A 114 6.02 -0.60 3.34
CA ALA A 114 4.87 -0.94 4.17
C ALA A 114 4.85 -0.16 5.48
N THR A 115 3.65 0.16 5.99
CA THR A 115 3.52 0.80 7.31
C THR A 115 4.00 -0.16 8.40
N TYR A 116 4.90 0.31 9.26
CA TYR A 116 5.57 -0.56 10.24
C TYR A 116 4.95 -0.47 11.65
N PHE A 117 4.59 0.74 12.08
CA PHE A 117 3.99 0.99 13.39
C PHE A 117 2.67 1.74 13.26
N TYR A 118 1.83 1.58 14.29
CA TYR A 118 0.53 2.25 14.51
C TYR A 118 -0.48 2.07 13.37
N GLU A 119 -1.55 1.30 13.63
CA GLU A 119 -2.62 1.06 12.66
C GLU A 119 -3.36 2.34 12.24
N ASP A 120 -3.37 3.34 13.13
CA ASP A 120 -4.02 4.64 12.98
C ASP A 120 -3.05 5.75 12.54
N ALA A 121 -1.82 5.42 12.13
CA ALA A 121 -0.88 6.41 11.60
C ALA A 121 -1.48 7.13 10.37
N GLU A 122 -1.47 8.46 10.42
CA GLU A 122 -1.95 9.33 9.35
C GLU A 122 -0.78 10.06 8.69
N MET A 123 -0.77 10.14 7.37
CA MET A 123 0.23 10.95 6.66
C MET A 123 0.08 12.43 7.05
N GLY A 124 1.20 13.12 7.22
CA GLY A 124 1.25 14.53 7.61
C GLY A 124 1.02 14.77 9.10
N LYS A 125 0.81 13.73 9.92
CA LYS A 125 0.59 13.84 11.35
C LYS A 125 1.56 12.95 12.13
N GLY A 126 2.25 13.55 13.10
CA GLY A 126 3.13 12.80 14.01
C GLY A 126 4.24 12.04 13.27
N ASN A 127 4.51 10.82 13.73
CA ASN A 127 5.56 9.97 13.17
C ASN A 127 4.95 8.87 12.30
N TYR A 128 5.15 8.98 10.98
CA TYR A 128 4.66 8.02 9.99
C TYR A 128 5.80 7.10 9.54
N VAL A 129 5.79 5.85 10.03
CA VAL A 129 6.93 4.92 9.86
C VAL A 129 6.67 3.91 8.75
N LEU A 130 7.57 3.91 7.76
CA LEU A 130 7.60 2.94 6.67
C LEU A 130 8.80 2.02 6.81
N ALA A 131 8.62 0.75 6.46
CA ALA A 131 9.67 -0.25 6.31
C ALA A 131 9.76 -0.72 4.84
N GLY A 132 10.94 -1.16 4.43
CA GLY A 132 11.20 -1.77 3.12
C GLY A 132 12.58 -2.42 3.12
N HIS A 133 12.81 -3.38 2.23
CA HIS A 133 14.10 -4.07 2.17
C HIS A 133 15.20 -3.18 1.57
N ASN A 134 16.39 -3.27 2.18
CA ASN A 134 17.66 -2.84 1.62
C ASN A 134 18.34 -4.08 1.00
N MET A 135 18.37 -4.18 -0.32
CA MET A 135 18.95 -5.31 -1.04
C MET A 135 20.38 -4.96 -1.48
N GLU A 136 21.18 -5.97 -1.83
CA GLU A 136 22.52 -5.73 -2.38
C GLU A 136 22.49 -5.09 -3.79
N MET A 137 21.36 -5.19 -4.50
CA MET A 137 21.22 -4.72 -5.87
C MET A 137 20.75 -3.25 -5.91
N PRO A 138 21.55 -2.30 -6.42
CA PRO A 138 21.13 -0.91 -6.58
C PRO A 138 19.86 -0.79 -7.41
N GLY A 139 19.01 0.18 -7.08
CA GLY A 139 17.73 0.44 -7.74
C GLY A 139 16.59 -0.50 -7.35
N VAL A 140 16.83 -1.53 -6.52
CA VAL A 140 15.77 -2.41 -6.02
C VAL A 140 15.28 -1.92 -4.65
N LEU A 141 13.97 -1.69 -4.49
CA LEU A 141 13.37 -1.28 -3.21
C LEU A 141 14.16 -0.13 -2.56
N PHE A 142 14.54 -0.21 -1.28
CA PHE A 142 15.30 0.84 -0.59
C PHE A 142 16.82 0.62 -0.64
N SER A 143 17.35 -0.13 -1.61
CA SER A 143 18.80 -0.44 -1.70
C SER A 143 19.71 0.77 -1.87
N ASP A 144 19.14 1.91 -2.27
CA ASP A 144 19.87 3.17 -2.46
C ASP A 144 19.55 4.22 -1.38
N ILE A 145 18.82 3.86 -0.32
CA ILE A 145 18.34 4.81 0.69
C ILE A 145 19.49 5.54 1.40
N GLN A 146 20.64 4.88 1.54
CA GLN A 146 21.87 5.44 2.14
C GLN A 146 22.51 6.54 1.30
N LYS A 147 22.09 6.75 0.04
CA LYS A 147 22.54 7.85 -0.81
C LYS A 147 21.80 9.15 -0.55
N LEU A 148 20.70 9.11 0.23
CA LEU A 148 19.94 10.30 0.60
C LEU A 148 20.79 11.26 1.43
N SER A 149 20.67 12.54 1.11
CA SER A 149 21.33 13.61 1.84
C SER A 149 20.33 14.47 2.63
N LEU A 150 20.80 15.07 3.73
CA LEU A 150 20.02 16.05 4.47
C LEU A 150 19.49 17.13 3.52
N GLY A 151 18.19 17.36 3.61
CA GLY A 151 17.48 18.35 2.83
C GLY A 151 16.89 17.89 1.50
N GLU A 152 17.10 16.64 1.10
CA GLU A 152 16.37 16.04 -0.01
C GLU A 152 14.90 15.79 0.35
N VAL A 153 14.05 15.83 -0.68
CA VAL A 153 12.60 15.75 -0.52
C VAL A 153 12.09 14.33 -0.74
N MET A 154 11.06 13.97 0.01
CA MET A 154 10.28 12.76 -0.22
C MET A 154 8.79 13.11 -0.17
N ASP A 155 8.02 12.58 -1.12
CA ASP A 155 6.58 12.79 -1.20
C ASP A 155 5.86 11.47 -0.95
N LEU A 156 4.89 11.46 -0.05
CA LEU A 156 3.89 10.39 0.04
C LEU A 156 2.66 10.84 -0.75
N VAL A 157 2.30 10.05 -1.77
CA VAL A 157 1.19 10.33 -2.68
C VAL A 157 0.09 9.30 -2.42
N SER A 158 -1.07 9.78 -1.99
CA SER A 158 -2.24 8.96 -1.68
C SER A 158 -3.49 9.60 -2.27
N ASN A 159 -4.62 8.90 -2.18
CA ASN A 159 -5.89 9.39 -2.76
C ASN A 159 -6.42 10.68 -2.11
N ASP A 160 -5.97 10.99 -0.90
CA ASP A 160 -6.34 12.17 -0.11
C ASP A 160 -5.39 13.36 -0.33
N GLY A 161 -4.21 13.17 -0.90
CA GLY A 161 -3.30 14.27 -1.22
C GLY A 161 -1.83 13.87 -1.43
N VAL A 162 -0.98 14.90 -1.42
CA VAL A 162 0.47 14.77 -1.47
C VAL A 162 1.05 15.34 -0.18
N TYR A 163 1.81 14.52 0.54
CA TYR A 163 2.45 14.87 1.80
C TYR A 163 3.95 14.94 1.60
N ARG A 164 4.51 16.15 1.68
CA ARG A 164 5.93 16.41 1.44
C ARG A 164 6.72 16.45 2.73
N TYR A 165 7.80 15.68 2.77
CA TYR A 165 8.77 15.65 3.86
C TYR A 165 10.17 15.97 3.33
N LYS A 166 11.08 16.20 4.27
CA LYS A 166 12.48 16.53 4.03
C LYS A 166 13.35 15.72 4.99
N VAL A 167 14.41 15.11 4.47
CA VAL A 167 15.43 14.40 5.26
C VAL A 167 16.15 15.36 6.19
#